data_AF-A0A564Y1K9-F1
#
_entry.id   AF-A0A564Y1K9-F1
#
_cell.length_a   1.000
_cell.length_b   1.000
_cell.length_c   1.000
_cell.angle_alpha   90.00
_cell.angle_beta   90.00
_cell.angle_gamma   90.00
#
_symmetry.space_group_name_H-M   'P 1'
#
loop_
_entity.id
_entity.type
_entity.pdbx_description
1 polymer ?
#
loop_
_entity_poly.entity_id
_entity_poly.type
_entity_poly.pdbx_seq_one_letter_code
_entity_poly.pdbx_strand_id
1 'polypeptide(L)'
;MVNDAEKFKQEDEKQRDRVGAKNGLESYAFTMKSTVDDEKVKEKISEDDRKKIVEKCEEVLKWLDSNQMAEKDEYEHKQKELESVCNPIITKMYQESGGMPGGMPGGMHGGMPGGMGGDASSGNRGPTIEEVD
;
A
#
# COMPACT_ATOMS: atom_id res chain seq x y z
N MET A 1 20.45 33.69 0.46
CA MET A 1 20.72 32.89 1.67
C MET A 1 19.48 32.15 2.17
N VAL A 2 18.39 32.81 2.62
CA VAL A 2 17.15 32.09 3.03
C VAL A 2 16.46 31.40 1.85
N ASN A 3 16.33 32.09 0.70
CA ASN A 3 15.76 31.52 -0.53
C ASN A 3 16.57 30.33 -1.08
N ASP A 4 17.89 30.31 -0.85
CA ASP A 4 18.75 29.21 -1.30
C ASP A 4 18.55 27.99 -0.40
N ALA A 5 18.44 28.19 0.91
CA ALA A 5 18.17 27.13 1.88
C ALA A 5 16.80 26.47 1.66
N GLU A 6 15.76 27.25 1.36
CA GLU A 6 14.44 26.72 1.03
C GLU A 6 14.44 25.93 -0.28
N LYS A 7 15.18 26.41 -1.29
CA LYS A 7 15.33 25.69 -2.57
C LYS A 7 16.04 24.34 -2.37
N PHE A 8 17.16 24.32 -1.66
CA PHE A 8 17.89 23.08 -1.39
C PHE A 8 17.03 22.09 -0.60
N LYS A 9 16.27 22.57 0.40
CA LYS A 9 15.32 21.72 1.15
C LYS A 9 14.28 21.08 0.22
N GLN A 10 13.68 21.84 -0.68
CA GLN A 10 12.68 21.31 -1.61
C GLN A 10 13.27 20.33 -2.62
N GLU A 11 14.50 20.58 -3.10
CA GLU A 11 15.20 19.66 -4.00
C GLU A 11 15.54 18.34 -3.28
N ASP A 12 16.03 18.41 -2.04
CA ASP A 12 16.31 17.23 -1.20
C ASP A 12 15.04 16.41 -0.91
N GLU A 13 13.93 17.08 -0.59
CA GLU A 13 12.63 16.41 -0.38
C GLU A 13 12.14 15.72 -1.65
N LYS A 14 12.22 16.38 -2.81
CA LYS A 14 11.85 15.76 -4.10
C LYS A 14 12.71 14.54 -4.41
N GLN A 15 14.02 14.62 -4.19
CA GLN A 15 14.92 13.48 -4.42
C GLN A 15 14.62 12.33 -3.48
N ARG A 16 14.38 12.62 -2.18
CA ARG A 16 14.01 11.61 -1.19
C ARG A 16 12.71 10.91 -1.58
N ASP A 17 11.68 11.66 -1.94
CA ASP A 17 10.38 11.12 -2.34
C ASP A 17 10.48 10.26 -3.60
N ARG A 18 11.22 10.71 -4.61
CA ARG A 18 11.47 9.98 -5.85
C ARG A 18 12.16 8.64 -5.58
N VAL A 19 13.21 8.65 -4.77
CA VAL A 19 13.92 7.42 -4.36
C VAL A 19 13.01 6.52 -3.54
N GLY A 20 12.19 7.08 -2.65
CA GLY A 20 11.19 6.34 -1.89
C GLY A 20 10.18 5.62 -2.78
N ALA A 21 9.61 6.32 -3.77
CA ALA A 21 8.65 5.75 -4.72
C ALA A 21 9.28 4.61 -5.55
N LYS A 22 10.50 4.82 -6.05
CA LYS A 22 11.26 3.79 -6.78
C LYS A 22 11.49 2.54 -5.93
N ASN A 23 12.03 2.70 -4.73
CA ASN A 23 12.34 1.60 -3.83
C ASN A 23 11.07 0.87 -3.38
N GLY A 24 9.97 1.61 -3.18
CA GLY A 24 8.66 1.04 -2.87
C GLY A 24 8.13 0.16 -4.00
N LEU A 25 8.19 0.64 -5.25
CA LEU A 25 7.78 -0.13 -6.42
C LEU A 25 8.64 -1.38 -6.61
N GLU A 26 9.96 -1.25 -6.51
CA GLU A 26 10.90 -2.36 -6.62
C GLU A 26 10.62 -3.43 -5.56
N SER A 27 10.49 -3.00 -4.29
CA SER A 27 10.19 -3.89 -3.17
C SER A 27 8.87 -4.61 -3.37
N TYR A 28 7.80 -3.89 -3.78
CA TYR A 28 6.49 -4.48 -4.02
C TYR A 28 6.55 -5.54 -5.13
N ALA A 29 7.21 -5.26 -6.26
CA ALA A 29 7.35 -6.23 -7.35
C ALA A 29 8.10 -7.51 -6.91
N PHE A 30 9.20 -7.37 -6.15
CA PHE A 30 9.94 -8.53 -5.63
C PHE A 30 9.15 -9.32 -4.59
N THR A 31 8.51 -8.64 -3.62
CA THR A 31 7.65 -9.29 -2.62
C THR A 31 6.52 -10.03 -3.30
N MET A 32 5.88 -9.42 -4.30
CA MET A 32 4.77 -10.02 -5.02
C MET A 32 5.20 -11.28 -5.78
N LYS A 33 6.31 -11.20 -6.54
CA LYS A 33 6.87 -12.35 -7.25
C LYS A 33 7.18 -13.50 -6.29
N SER A 34 7.85 -13.19 -5.18
CA SER A 34 8.18 -14.18 -4.15
C SER A 34 6.94 -14.79 -3.50
N THR A 35 5.89 -13.99 -3.28
CA THR A 35 4.62 -14.45 -2.68
C THR A 35 3.91 -15.43 -3.59
N VAL A 36 3.80 -15.13 -4.89
CA VAL A 36 3.11 -16.02 -5.84
C VAL A 36 3.94 -17.26 -6.22
N ASP A 37 5.25 -17.21 -5.97
CA ASP A 37 6.15 -18.35 -6.12
C ASP A 37 6.21 -19.24 -4.85
N ASP A 38 5.60 -18.83 -3.74
CA ASP A 38 5.47 -19.69 -2.55
C ASP A 38 4.58 -20.90 -2.83
N GLU A 39 5.00 -22.08 -2.39
CA GLU A 39 4.29 -23.34 -2.66
C GLU A 39 2.86 -23.34 -2.12
N LYS A 40 2.61 -22.71 -0.97
CA LYS A 40 1.24 -22.63 -0.40
C LYS A 40 0.35 -21.71 -1.22
N VAL A 41 0.93 -20.69 -1.86
CA VAL A 41 0.19 -19.77 -2.72
C VAL A 41 -0.05 -20.41 -4.08
N LYS A 42 0.93 -21.11 -4.65
CA LYS A 42 0.80 -21.88 -5.91
C LYS A 42 -0.36 -22.87 -5.88
N GLU A 43 -0.63 -23.50 -4.74
CA GLU A 43 -1.78 -24.41 -4.56
C GLU A 43 -3.15 -23.69 -4.56
N LYS A 44 -3.16 -22.38 -4.31
CA LYS A 44 -4.37 -21.55 -4.10
C LYS A 44 -4.66 -20.57 -5.24
N ILE A 45 -3.73 -20.42 -6.17
CA ILE A 45 -3.84 -19.52 -7.32
C ILE A 45 -3.77 -20.33 -8.60
N SER A 46 -4.52 -19.92 -9.63
CA SER A 46 -4.41 -20.56 -10.94
C SER A 46 -3.02 -20.34 -11.55
N GLU A 47 -2.56 -21.28 -12.40
CA GLU A 47 -1.28 -21.13 -13.09
C GLU A 47 -1.26 -19.88 -13.97
N ASP A 48 -2.38 -19.57 -14.63
CA ASP A 48 -2.52 -18.40 -15.49
C ASP A 48 -2.45 -17.09 -14.70
N ASP A 49 -3.12 -17.02 -13.55
CA ASP A 49 -3.10 -15.82 -12.70
C ASP A 49 -1.71 -15.63 -12.08
N ARG A 50 -1.03 -16.71 -11.69
CA ARG A 50 0.37 -16.68 -11.24
C ARG A 50 1.28 -16.12 -12.34
N LYS A 51 1.18 -16.67 -13.55
CA LYS A 51 1.99 -16.22 -14.70
C LYS A 51 1.78 -14.73 -15.00
N LYS A 52 0.53 -14.26 -15.01
CA LYS A 52 0.22 -12.82 -15.20
C LYS A 52 0.90 -11.93 -14.17
N ILE A 53 0.87 -12.31 -12.89
CA ILE A 53 1.54 -11.53 -11.84
C ILE A 53 3.05 -11.54 -12.06
N VAL A 54 3.66 -12.72 -12.27
CA VAL A 54 5.11 -12.85 -12.46
C VAL A 54 5.57 -12.03 -13.67
N GLU A 55 4.88 -12.15 -14.81
CA GLU A 55 5.19 -11.40 -16.03
C GLU A 55 5.08 -9.89 -15.81
N LYS A 56 4.03 -9.42 -15.13
CA LYS A 56 3.86 -7.99 -14.86
C LYS A 56 4.92 -7.46 -13.88
N CYS A 57 5.27 -8.23 -12.84
CA CYS A 57 6.37 -7.89 -11.95
C CYS A 57 7.70 -7.80 -12.71
N GLU A 58 8.00 -8.74 -13.60
CA GLU A 58 9.22 -8.72 -14.42
C GLU A 58 9.25 -7.55 -15.41
N GLU A 59 8.11 -7.21 -16.02
CA GLU A 59 7.99 -6.01 -16.87
C GLU A 59 8.32 -4.74 -16.07
N VAL A 60 7.77 -4.61 -14.87
CA VAL A 60 8.00 -3.46 -13.99
C VAL A 60 9.45 -3.39 -13.53
N LEU A 61 10.07 -4.50 -13.13
CA LEU A 61 11.48 -4.54 -12.74
C LEU A 61 12.41 -4.15 -13.90
N LYS A 62 12.17 -4.67 -15.11
CA LYS A 62 12.92 -4.27 -16.32
C LYS A 62 12.73 -2.78 -16.64
N TRP A 63 11.51 -2.28 -16.45
CA TRP A 63 11.23 -0.86 -16.61
C TRP A 63 12.01 -0.03 -15.57
N LEU A 64 12.02 -0.44 -14.30
CA LEU A 64 12.79 0.21 -13.25
C LEU A 64 14.29 0.27 -13.60
N ASP A 65 14.87 -0.84 -14.05
CA ASP A 65 16.29 -0.93 -14.48
C ASP A 65 16.62 0.07 -15.60
N SER A 66 15.68 0.29 -16.52
CA SER A 66 15.84 1.22 -17.65
C SER A 66 15.52 2.68 -17.28
N ASN A 67 14.76 2.91 -16.21
CA ASN A 67 14.19 4.20 -15.83
C ASN A 67 14.62 4.59 -14.41
N GLN A 68 15.91 4.44 -14.09
CA GLN A 68 16.48 4.68 -12.76
C GLN A 68 16.39 6.14 -12.27
N MET A 69 16.09 7.08 -13.17
CA MET A 69 16.00 8.52 -12.92
C MET A 69 14.62 9.10 -13.26
N ALA A 70 13.60 8.25 -13.43
CA ALA A 70 12.23 8.68 -13.68
C ALA A 70 11.68 9.52 -12.52
N GLU A 71 10.65 10.31 -12.81
CA GLU A 71 10.02 11.17 -11.80
C GLU A 71 9.14 10.34 -10.85
N LYS A 72 8.85 10.92 -9.67
CA LYS A 72 8.00 10.30 -8.64
C LYS A 72 6.67 9.79 -9.24
N ASP A 73 6.01 10.64 -10.01
CA ASP A 73 4.70 10.35 -10.60
C ASP A 73 4.75 9.17 -11.59
N GLU A 74 5.88 8.95 -12.27
CA GLU A 74 6.07 7.81 -13.17
C GLU A 74 6.22 6.50 -12.39
N TYR A 75 6.96 6.52 -11.28
CA TYR A 75 7.04 5.37 -10.37
C TYR A 75 5.67 5.05 -9.77
N GLU A 76 4.92 6.04 -9.30
CA GLU A 76 3.57 5.84 -8.77
C GLU A 76 2.59 5.32 -9.83
N HIS A 77 2.70 5.78 -11.08
CA HIS A 77 1.89 5.26 -12.19
C HIS A 77 2.20 3.78 -12.44
N LYS A 78 3.49 3.42 -12.51
CA LYS A 78 3.89 2.02 -12.68
C LYS A 78 3.49 1.13 -11.51
N GLN A 79 3.48 1.66 -10.30
CA GLN A 79 2.94 0.98 -9.13
C GLN A 79 1.45 0.68 -9.30
N LYS A 80 0.64 1.67 -9.70
CA LYS A 80 -0.80 1.48 -9.94
C LYS A 80 -1.08 0.47 -11.05
N GLU A 81 -0.28 0.46 -12.12
CA GLU A 81 -0.37 -0.56 -13.16
C GLU A 81 -0.14 -1.97 -12.60
N LEU A 82 0.88 -2.15 -11.76
CA LEU A 82 1.16 -3.44 -11.14
C LEU A 82 0.05 -3.87 -10.18
N GLU A 83 -0.38 -2.96 -9.30
CA GLU A 83 -1.48 -3.17 -8.35
C GLU A 83 -2.79 -3.53 -9.06
N SER A 84 -3.08 -2.94 -10.22
CA SER A 84 -4.29 -3.24 -11.00
C SER A 84 -4.37 -4.69 -11.47
N VAL A 85 -3.22 -5.36 -11.63
CA VAL A 85 -3.13 -6.78 -11.98
C VAL A 85 -3.10 -7.64 -10.72
N CYS A 86 -2.30 -7.26 -9.71
CA CYS A 86 -2.10 -8.05 -8.50
C CYS A 86 -3.33 -8.08 -7.58
N ASN A 87 -3.95 -6.92 -7.32
CA ASN A 87 -5.06 -6.79 -6.37
C ASN A 87 -6.28 -7.70 -6.67
N PRO A 88 -6.82 -7.78 -7.91
CA PRO A 88 -7.97 -8.64 -8.18
C PRO A 88 -7.64 -10.12 -7.99
N ILE A 89 -6.42 -10.54 -8.35
CA ILE A 89 -5.97 -11.93 -8.23
C ILE A 89 -5.77 -12.32 -6.76
N ILE A 90 -5.12 -11.46 -5.98
CA ILE A 90 -4.92 -11.67 -4.54
C ILE A 90 -6.26 -11.70 -3.81
N THR A 91 -7.17 -10.80 -4.16
CA THR A 91 -8.53 -10.77 -3.58
C THR A 91 -9.25 -12.08 -3.83
N LYS A 92 -9.22 -12.58 -5.08
CA LYS A 92 -9.80 -13.87 -5.44
C LYS A 92 -9.14 -15.02 -4.66
N MET A 93 -7.82 -15.06 -4.56
CA MET A 93 -7.08 -16.06 -3.78
C MET A 93 -7.54 -16.09 -2.32
N TYR A 94 -7.66 -14.93 -1.66
CA TYR A 94 -8.12 -14.87 -0.27
C TYR A 94 -9.58 -15.31 -0.10
N GLN A 95 -10.45 -14.99 -1.06
CA GLN A 95 -11.85 -15.42 -1.08
C GLN A 95 -11.99 -16.94 -1.27
N GLU A 96 -11.22 -17.52 -2.19
CA GLU A 96 -11.25 -18.97 -2.48
C GLU A 96 -10.59 -19.80 -1.37
N SER A 97 -9.63 -19.23 -0.64
CA SER A 97 -8.91 -19.90 0.45
C SER A 97 -9.71 -20.05 1.75
N GLY A 98 -11.00 -19.70 1.77
CA GLY A 98 -11.86 -19.86 2.95
C GLY A 98 -11.52 -18.92 4.10
N GLY A 99 -10.81 -17.82 3.83
CA GLY A 99 -10.68 -16.71 4.77
C GLY A 99 -11.99 -15.94 4.83
N MET A 100 -12.96 -16.46 5.57
CA MET A 100 -14.12 -15.70 5.99
C MET A 100 -13.76 -14.93 7.26
N PRO A 101 -13.52 -13.60 7.22
CA PRO A 101 -14.09 -12.79 8.28
C PRO A 101 -15.59 -12.92 8.13
N GLY A 102 -16.21 -13.69 9.01
CA GLY A 102 -17.65 -13.60 9.21
C GLY A 102 -18.00 -12.13 9.44
N GLY A 103 -18.64 -11.51 8.47
CA GLY A 103 -18.93 -10.08 8.46
C GLY A 103 -19.74 -9.64 7.24
N MET A 104 -20.70 -10.48 6.85
CA MET A 104 -21.96 -10.14 6.14
C MET A 104 -21.98 -8.90 5.21
N PRO A 105 -22.09 -9.09 3.88
CA PRO A 105 -22.58 -8.07 2.96
C PRO A 105 -24.11 -8.09 2.96
N GLY A 106 -24.74 -7.15 3.68
CA GLY A 106 -26.19 -7.02 3.72
C GLY A 106 -26.58 -5.58 3.98
N GLY A 107 -26.97 -4.87 2.92
CA GLY A 107 -27.59 -3.56 3.04
C GLY A 107 -28.95 -3.62 3.74
N MET A 108 -29.45 -2.42 4.06
CA MET A 108 -30.86 -2.08 4.30
C MET A 108 -31.41 -2.12 5.75
N HIS A 109 -31.10 -1.06 6.51
CA HIS A 109 -32.03 -0.39 7.45
C HIS A 109 -31.36 0.95 7.82
N GLY A 110 -31.82 2.14 7.44
CA GLY A 110 -33.19 2.63 7.51
C GLY A 110 -33.21 3.76 8.55
N GLY A 111 -33.32 5.02 8.10
CA GLY A 111 -33.75 6.16 8.93
C GLY A 111 -32.66 7.03 9.57
N MET A 112 -32.60 8.29 9.13
CA MET A 112 -32.24 9.51 9.90
C MET A 112 -32.94 9.57 11.28
N PRO A 113 -32.77 10.63 12.12
CA PRO A 113 -31.68 11.58 12.38
C PRO A 113 -31.45 11.84 13.90
N GLY A 114 -30.37 12.52 14.28
CA GLY A 114 -30.28 13.47 15.41
C GLY A 114 -30.71 13.08 16.85
N GLY A 115 -29.79 13.27 17.81
CA GLY A 115 -30.10 13.36 19.24
C GLY A 115 -28.84 13.25 20.09
N MET A 116 -28.24 14.37 20.49
CA MET A 116 -28.48 15.03 21.78
C MET A 116 -27.69 14.40 22.93
N GLY A 117 -26.64 15.12 23.36
CA GLY A 117 -26.39 15.44 24.76
C GLY A 117 -25.68 14.40 25.63
N GLY A 118 -24.65 14.88 26.32
CA GLY A 118 -24.61 14.72 27.78
C GLY A 118 -23.67 13.66 28.34
N ASP A 119 -22.55 14.20 28.83
CA ASP A 119 -22.02 13.98 30.19
C ASP A 119 -21.18 12.74 30.54
N ALA A 120 -20.03 13.10 31.11
CA ALA A 120 -19.16 12.43 32.06
C ALA A 120 -19.41 10.95 32.41
N SER A 121 -18.33 10.16 32.34
CA SER A 121 -17.51 9.90 33.53
C SER A 121 -16.54 8.74 33.29
N SER A 122 -15.42 8.82 33.99
CA SER A 122 -14.60 7.70 34.45
C SER A 122 -13.48 7.17 33.53
N GLY A 123 -12.25 7.51 33.92
CA GLY A 123 -11.36 6.42 34.35
C GLY A 123 -10.01 6.24 33.66
N ASN A 124 -9.03 7.02 34.12
CA ASN A 124 -7.75 6.51 34.65
C ASN A 124 -6.59 6.11 33.69
N ARG A 125 -5.39 6.62 34.03
CA ARG A 125 -3.99 6.28 33.63
C ARG A 125 -3.51 6.94 32.32
N GLY A 126 -2.41 7.70 32.25
CA GLY A 126 -1.20 7.81 33.08
C GLY A 126 -0.36 9.07 32.73
N PRO A 127 0.88 9.19 33.27
CA PRO A 127 1.48 10.46 33.69
C PRO A 127 2.20 11.26 32.59
N THR A 128 2.08 12.58 32.65
CA THR A 128 2.84 13.56 31.87
C THR A 128 4.24 13.72 32.44
N ILE A 129 5.27 13.51 31.62
CA ILE A 129 6.65 13.85 31.94
C ILE A 129 6.90 15.27 31.41
N GLU A 130 6.80 16.24 32.30
CA GLU A 130 7.26 17.62 32.08
C GLU A 130 8.02 18.04 33.35
N GLU A 131 9.28 17.61 33.44
CA GLU A 131 10.30 18.26 34.27
C GLU A 131 11.66 18.07 33.56
N VAL A 132 11.95 18.98 32.62
CA VAL A 132 13.32 19.35 32.20
C VAL A 132 13.33 20.86 32.10
N ASP A 133 13.40 21.52 33.26
CA ASP A 133 14.33 22.60 33.66
C ASP A 133 14.03 23.01 35.10
#